data_AF-A0A366ELA4-F1
#
_entry.id   AF-A0A366ELA4-F1
#
_cell.length_a   1.000
_cell.length_b   1.000
_cell.length_c   1.000
_cell.angle_alpha   90.00
_cell.angle_beta   90.00
_cell.angle_gamma   90.00
#
_symmetry.space_group_name_H-M   'P 1'
#
loop_
_entity.id
_entity.type
_entity.pdbx_description
1 polymer ?
#
loop_
_entity_poly.entity_id
_entity_poly.type
_entity_poly.pdbx_seq_one_letter_code
_entity_poly.pdbx_strand_id
1 'polypeptide(L)'
;MYLTLYSAADIFLLTFGIILSTQFAYGCTIFILEKTMLGYYEVAIYDPPTTVFQKITNTFQKGMFGSGYYIYTKIGKYNWFVRKVLYLIALLVQGVLSIIIYYILAWLIDLIIY
;
A
#
# COMPACT_ATOMS: atom_id res chain seq x y z
N MET A 1 -25.29 17.36 13.47
CA MET A 1 -24.74 17.53 12.11
C MET A 1 -23.23 17.73 12.13
N TYR A 2 -22.67 18.67 12.90
CA TYR A 2 -21.20 18.80 13.02
C TYR A 2 -20.54 17.57 13.67
N LEU A 3 -21.09 17.06 14.78
CA LEU A 3 -20.53 15.89 15.47
C LEU A 3 -20.45 14.62 14.60
N THR A 4 -21.43 14.44 13.72
CA THR A 4 -21.48 13.33 12.76
C THR A 4 -20.48 13.50 11.61
N LEU A 5 -20.16 14.74 11.23
CA LEU A 5 -19.24 15.06 10.14
C LEU A 5 -17.77 14.92 10.58
N TYR A 6 -17.45 15.36 11.79
CA TYR A 6 -16.16 15.07 12.44
C TYR A 6 -15.93 13.56 12.62
N SER A 7 -16.93 12.84 13.12
CA SER A 7 -16.82 11.38 13.28
C SER A 7 -16.58 10.66 11.93
N ALA A 8 -17.24 11.11 10.85
CA ALA A 8 -17.02 10.55 9.51
C ALA A 8 -15.61 10.83 8.99
N ALA A 9 -15.08 12.02 9.24
CA ALA A 9 -13.72 12.42 8.86
C ALA A 9 -12.65 11.59 9.59
N ASP A 10 -12.83 11.37 10.90
CA ASP A 10 -11.93 10.53 11.69
C ASP A 10 -11.89 9.09 11.17
N ILE A 11 -13.07 8.52 10.86
CA ILE A 11 -13.17 7.17 10.29
C ILE A 11 -12.47 7.09 8.93
N PHE A 12 -12.62 8.13 8.10
CA PHE A 12 -11.98 8.21 6.79
C PHE A 12 -10.45 8.25 6.91
N LEU A 13 -9.92 9.12 7.78
CA LEU A 13 -8.47 9.22 8.03
C LEU A 13 -7.92 7.93 8.63
N LEU A 14 -8.62 7.32 9.58
CA LEU A 14 -8.25 6.03 10.15
C LEU A 14 -8.15 4.96 9.05
N THR A 15 -9.14 4.90 8.17
CA THR A 15 -9.17 3.94 7.06
C THR A 15 -7.97 4.14 6.12
N PHE A 16 -7.65 5.38 5.75
CA PHE A 16 -6.47 5.69 4.94
C PHE A 16 -5.16 5.33 5.66
N GLY A 17 -5.06 5.63 6.96
CA GLY A 17 -3.92 5.25 7.78
C GLY A 17 -3.69 3.74 7.81
N ILE A 18 -4.77 2.95 7.93
CA ILE A 18 -4.73 1.48 7.86
C ILE A 18 -4.23 1.02 6.50
N ILE A 19 -4.73 1.59 5.40
CA ILE A 19 -4.30 1.21 4.03
C ILE A 19 -2.81 1.46 3.83
N LEU A 20 -2.33 2.66 4.19
CA LEU A 20 -0.92 3.03 4.06
C LEU A 20 -0.02 2.15 4.93
N SER A 21 -0.47 1.85 6.16
CA SER A 21 0.24 0.95 7.08
C SER A 21 0.26 -0.49 6.57
N THR A 22 -0.83 -0.96 5.97
CA THR A 22 -0.94 -2.31 5.39
C THR A 22 0.03 -2.48 4.23
N GLN A 23 0.10 -1.49 3.34
CA GLN A 23 1.06 -1.50 2.23
C GLN A 23 2.51 -1.57 2.73
N PHE A 24 2.84 -0.77 3.75
CA PHE A 24 4.18 -0.78 4.34
C PHE A 24 4.49 -2.11 5.04
N ALA A 25 3.57 -2.62 5.86
CA ALA A 25 3.71 -3.89 6.55
C ALA A 25 3.90 -5.05 5.57
N TYR A 26 3.14 -5.08 4.48
CA TYR A 26 3.29 -6.08 3.42
C TYR A 26 4.63 -5.93 2.67
N GLY A 27 5.10 -4.71 2.45
CA GLY A 27 6.45 -4.47 1.95
C GLY A 27 7.51 -5.09 2.87
N CYS A 28 7.39 -4.91 4.19
CA CYS A 28 8.29 -5.54 5.15
C CYS A 28 8.24 -7.07 5.09
N THR A 29 7.06 -7.67 4.92
CA THR A 29 6.97 -9.15 4.79
C THR A 29 7.62 -9.64 3.50
N ILE A 30 7.52 -8.92 2.38
CA ILE A 30 8.28 -9.22 1.14
C ILE A 30 9.80 -9.12 1.39
N PHE A 31 10.26 -8.12 2.15
CA PHE A 31 11.68 -8.01 2.47
C PHE A 31 12.21 -9.23 3.22
N ILE A 32 11.42 -9.82 4.12
CA ILE A 32 11.82 -11.00 4.91
C ILE A 32 11.64 -12.30 4.12
N LEU A 33 10.44 -12.54 3.60
CA LEU A 33 9.99 -13.83 3.05
C LEU A 33 10.07 -13.92 1.53
N GLU A 34 10.24 -12.79 0.85
CA GLU A 34 10.52 -12.67 -0.59
C GLU A 34 9.65 -13.58 -1.47
N LYS A 35 10.16 -14.74 -1.88
CA LYS A 35 9.51 -15.65 -2.83
C LYS A 35 8.12 -16.08 -2.36
N THR A 36 7.96 -16.34 -1.06
CA THR A 36 6.67 -16.79 -0.51
C THR A 36 5.61 -15.70 -0.62
N MET A 37 5.98 -14.45 -0.30
CA MET A 37 5.03 -13.34 -0.34
C MET A 37 4.73 -12.89 -1.77
N LEU A 38 5.72 -12.93 -2.66
CA LEU A 38 5.52 -12.66 -4.09
C LEU A 38 4.58 -13.71 -4.72
N GLY A 39 4.80 -14.99 -4.44
CA GLY A 39 3.91 -16.06 -4.92
C GLY A 39 2.50 -15.94 -4.34
N TYR A 40 2.36 -15.56 -3.07
CA TYR A 40 1.04 -15.28 -2.48
C TYR A 40 0.33 -14.13 -3.20
N TYR A 41 1.05 -13.06 -3.54
CA TYR A 41 0.49 -11.94 -4.30
C TYR A 41 0.01 -12.36 -5.69
N GLU A 42 0.80 -13.16 -6.40
CA GLU A 42 0.47 -13.66 -7.74
C GLU A 42 -0.79 -14.54 -7.72
N VAL A 43 -0.93 -15.42 -6.72
CA VAL A 43 -2.14 -16.26 -6.57
C VAL A 43 -3.37 -15.45 -6.14
N ALA A 44 -3.16 -14.34 -5.43
CA ALA A 44 -4.24 -13.47 -4.96
C ALA A 44 -4.80 -12.53 -6.06
N ILE A 45 -4.17 -12.46 -7.23
CA ILE A 45 -4.61 -11.62 -8.36
C ILE A 45 -5.10 -12.50 -9.51
N TYR A 46 -6.19 -12.07 -10.16
CA TYR A 46 -6.70 -12.69 -11.38
C TYR A 46 -6.01 -12.10 -12.60
N ASP A 47 -5.20 -12.88 -13.32
CA ASP A 47 -4.58 -12.44 -14.58
C ASP A 47 -4.78 -13.49 -15.69
N PRO A 48 -5.56 -13.20 -16.76
CA PRO A 48 -6.26 -11.95 -17.05
C PRO A 48 -7.61 -11.83 -16.28
N PRO A 49 -7.97 -10.62 -15.79
CA PRO A 49 -9.27 -10.39 -15.16
C PRO A 49 -10.37 -10.24 -16.23
N THR A 50 -11.23 -11.25 -16.36
CA THR A 50 -12.29 -11.31 -17.38
C THR A 50 -13.60 -10.68 -16.92
N THR A 51 -13.91 -10.72 -15.61
CA THR A 51 -15.17 -10.21 -15.05
C THR A 51 -14.98 -8.91 -14.26
N VAL A 52 -16.06 -8.14 -14.09
CA VAL A 52 -16.06 -6.91 -13.27
C VAL A 52 -15.66 -7.20 -11.82
N PHE A 53 -16.14 -8.32 -11.26
CA PHE A 53 -15.79 -8.75 -9.91
C PHE A 53 -14.27 -8.99 -9.77
N GLN A 54 -13.65 -9.71 -10.72
CA GLN A 54 -12.19 -9.93 -10.72
C GLN A 54 -11.41 -8.62 -10.85
N LYS A 55 -11.88 -7.65 -11.64
CA LYS A 55 -11.25 -6.33 -11.74
C LYS A 55 -11.31 -5.56 -10.42
N ILE A 56 -12.42 -5.63 -9.69
CA ILE A 56 -12.57 -5.02 -8.36
C ILE A 56 -11.60 -5.67 -7.38
N THR A 57 -11.57 -7.00 -7.31
CA THR A 57 -10.64 -7.73 -6.43
C THR A 57 -9.18 -7.39 -6.74
N ASN A 58 -8.80 -7.33 -8.02
CA ASN A 58 -7.46 -6.91 -8.41
C ASN A 58 -7.14 -5.47 -8.01
N THR A 59 -8.11 -4.57 -8.12
CA THR A 59 -7.93 -3.17 -7.72
C THR A 59 -7.71 -3.07 -6.22
N PHE A 60 -8.49 -3.82 -5.43
CA PHE A 60 -8.32 -3.92 -3.98
C PHE A 60 -6.94 -4.50 -3.62
N GLN A 61 -6.54 -5.60 -4.24
CA GLN A 61 -5.27 -6.26 -3.98
C GLN A 61 -4.07 -5.36 -4.36
N LYS A 62 -4.17 -4.64 -5.49
CA LYS A 62 -3.17 -3.64 -5.90
C LYS A 62 -3.12 -2.45 -4.95
N GLY A 63 -4.27 -1.96 -4.49
CA GLY A 63 -4.36 -0.84 -3.55
C GLY A 63 -3.80 -1.17 -2.16
N MET A 64 -4.01 -2.40 -1.68
CA MET A 64 -3.60 -2.82 -0.33
C MET A 64 -2.18 -3.36 -0.26
N PHE A 65 -1.73 -4.05 -1.32
CA PHE A 65 -0.50 -4.86 -1.27
C PHE A 65 0.43 -4.65 -2.48
N GLY A 66 0.03 -3.85 -3.45
CA GLY A 66 0.71 -3.78 -4.74
C GLY A 66 2.02 -3.01 -4.77
N SER A 67 2.20 -2.01 -3.92
CA SER A 67 3.41 -1.17 -3.90
C SER A 67 4.67 -2.00 -3.65
N GLY A 68 4.67 -2.80 -2.58
CA GLY A 68 5.78 -3.67 -2.23
C GLY A 68 6.11 -4.69 -3.33
N TYR A 69 5.10 -5.33 -3.92
CA TYR A 69 5.28 -6.30 -5.00
C TYR A 69 5.86 -5.66 -6.27
N TYR A 70 5.29 -4.53 -6.71
CA TYR A 70 5.71 -3.86 -7.95
C TYR A 70 7.14 -3.31 -7.86
N ILE A 71 7.50 -2.74 -6.71
CA ILE A 71 8.87 -2.26 -6.48
C ILE A 71 9.84 -3.44 -6.54
N TYR A 72 9.54 -4.54 -5.83
CA TYR A 72 10.44 -5.70 -5.73
C TYR A 72 10.68 -6.38 -7.08
N THR A 73 9.62 -6.57 -7.86
CA THR A 73 9.70 -7.17 -9.21
C THR A 73 10.51 -6.29 -10.17
N LYS A 74 10.38 -4.96 -10.09
CA LYS A 74 11.13 -4.02 -10.93
C LYS A 74 12.65 -4.03 -10.68
N ILE A 75 13.07 -4.26 -9.45
CA ILE A 75 14.49 -4.41 -9.07
C ILE A 75 14.99 -5.86 -9.18
N GLY A 76 14.15 -6.78 -9.68
CA GLY A 76 14.47 -8.21 -9.84
C GLY A 76 15.69 -8.48 -10.73
N LYS A 77 16.07 -7.55 -11.60
CA LYS A 77 17.24 -7.62 -12.50
C LYS A 77 18.60 -7.59 -11.79
N TYR A 78 18.66 -7.14 -10.55
CA TYR A 78 19.90 -7.07 -9.79
C TYR A 78 20.16 -8.37 -9.03
N ASN A 79 21.40 -8.59 -8.60
CA ASN A 79 21.74 -9.71 -7.73
C ASN A 79 21.02 -9.61 -6.38
N TRP A 80 20.96 -10.72 -5.64
CA TRP A 80 20.15 -10.81 -4.41
C TRP A 80 20.50 -9.75 -3.36
N PHE A 81 21.80 -9.50 -3.15
CA PHE A 81 22.24 -8.53 -2.14
C PHE A 81 21.88 -7.09 -2.52
N VAL A 82 22.19 -6.67 -3.76
CA VAL A 82 21.85 -5.34 -4.26
C VAL A 82 20.33 -5.15 -4.26
N ARG A 83 19.58 -6.18 -4.61
CA ARG A 83 18.11 -6.16 -4.57
C ARG A 83 17.58 -5.91 -3.15
N LYS A 84 18.12 -6.58 -2.12
CA LYS A 84 17.72 -6.36 -0.73
C LYS A 84 18.00 -4.92 -0.27
N VAL A 85 19.18 -4.39 -0.57
CA VAL A 85 19.55 -3.00 -0.21
C VAL A 85 18.65 -1.99 -0.91
N LEU A 86 18.44 -2.12 -2.23
CA LEU A 86 17.56 -1.24 -2.98
C LEU A 86 16.11 -1.32 -2.49
N TYR A 87 15.64 -2.52 -2.15
CA TYR A 87 14.30 -2.68 -1.61
C TYR A 87 14.13 -2.04 -0.24
N LEU A 88 15.13 -2.18 0.63
CA LEU A 88 15.12 -1.55 1.95
C LEU A 88 15.06 -0.02 1.82
N ILE A 89 15.84 0.57 0.91
CA ILE A 89 15.78 2.00 0.60
C ILE A 89 14.38 2.37 0.10
N ALA A 90 13.80 1.57 -0.81
CA ALA A 90 12.46 1.81 -1.32
C ALA A 90 11.38 1.73 -0.22
N LEU A 91 11.50 0.81 0.74
CA LEU A 91 10.61 0.72 1.90
C LEU A 91 10.73 1.96 2.78
N LEU A 92 11.96 2.44 3.06
CA LEU A 92 12.16 3.67 3.83
C LEU A 92 11.51 4.88 3.13
N VAL A 93 11.72 5.02 1.82
CA VAL A 93 11.09 6.06 1.01
C VAL A 93 9.56 5.93 1.06
N GLN A 94 9.02 4.72 0.89
CA GLN A 94 7.59 4.47 0.98
C GLN A 94 7.02 4.82 2.36
N GLY A 95 7.71 4.47 3.44
CA GLY A 95 7.28 4.81 4.81
C GLY A 95 7.19 6.32 5.02
N VAL A 96 8.23 7.07 4.60
CA VAL A 96 8.22 8.54 4.66
C VAL A 96 7.10 9.12 3.79
N LEU A 97 6.92 8.63 2.57
CA LEU A 97 5.83 9.07 1.69
C LEU A 97 4.45 8.81 2.28
N SER A 98 4.23 7.64 2.90
CA SER A 98 2.97 7.33 3.59
C SER A 98 2.66 8.33 4.69
N ILE A 99 3.66 8.70 5.50
CA ILE A 99 3.49 9.70 6.57
C ILE A 99 3.12 11.06 5.97
N ILE A 100 3.83 11.51 4.94
CA ILE A 100 3.56 12.78 4.26
C ILE A 100 2.15 12.81 3.68
N ILE A 101 1.75 11.75 2.96
CA ILE A 101 0.42 11.64 2.34
C ILE A 101 -0.68 11.69 3.41
N TYR A 102 -0.50 10.98 4.53
CA TYR A 102 -1.45 10.99 5.63
C TYR A 102 -1.66 12.40 6.20
N TYR A 103 -0.57 13.13 6.48
CA TYR A 103 -0.69 14.49 7.03
C TYR A 103 -1.27 15.49 6.02
N ILE A 104 -0.97 15.35 4.73
CA ILE A 104 -1.61 16.18 3.69
C ILE A 104 -3.12 15.92 3.67
N LEU A 105 -3.55 14.66 3.73
CA LEU A 105 -4.97 14.30 3.77
C LEU A 105 -5.67 14.83 5.02
N ALA A 106 -5.05 14.69 6.20
CA ALA A 106 -5.59 15.25 7.44
C ALA A 106 -5.77 16.76 7.35
N TRP A 107 -4.74 17.48 6.89
CA TRP A 107 -4.80 18.93 6.71
C TRP A 107 -5.88 19.37 5.71
N LEU A 108 -6.04 18.67 4.59
CA LEU A 108 -7.09 18.97 3.61
C LEU A 108 -8.49 18.78 4.19
N ILE A 109 -8.69 17.76 5.01
CA ILE A 109 -9.98 17.50 5.65
C ILE A 109 -10.29 18.56 6.70
N ASP A 110 -9.31 18.92 7.53
CA ASP A 110 -9.46 19.99 8.51
C ASP A 110 -9.88 21.31 7.86
N LEU A 111 -9.33 21.63 6.68
CA LEU A 111 -9.67 22.83 5.91
C LEU A 111 -11.13 22.83 5.41
N ILE A 112 -11.71 21.66 5.14
CA ILE A 112 -13.10 21.53 4.65
C ILE A 112 -14.11 21.60 5.81
N ILE A 113 -13.71 21.15 7.00
CA ILE A 113 -14.60 21.04 8.15
C ILE A 113 -14.66 22.36 8.96
N TYR A 114 -13.58 23.15 8.95
CA TYR A 114 -13.52 24.51 9.51
C TYR A 114 -14.15 25.54 8.57
#